data_AF-A0A2H9MLQ7-F1
#
_entry.id   AF-A0A2H9MLQ7-F1
#
_cell.length_a   1.000
_cell.length_b   1.000
_cell.length_c   1.000
_cell.angle_alpha   90.00
_cell.angle_beta   90.00
_cell.angle_gamma   90.00
#
_symmetry.space_group_name_H-M   'P 1'
#
loop_
_entity.id
_entity.type
_entity.pdbx_description
1 polymer ?
#
loop_
_entity_poly.entity_id
_entity_poly.type
_entity_poly.pdbx_seq_one_letter_code
_entity_poly.pdbx_strand_id
1 'polypeptide(L)' 'IMGITAYNKIYCWIGKGANTLYVRGTDLAGNKGTADMITVTYQEKKAEGKPGIIPGFETIILIAMLGVCAILLRKRKALK' A
#
# COMPACT_ATOMS: atom_id res chain seq x y z
N ILE A 1 18.38 23.29 -35.72
CA ILE A 1 18.12 22.17 -34.79
C ILE A 1 16.95 22.60 -33.92
N MET A 2 15.76 22.03 -34.13
CA MET A 2 14.60 22.31 -33.27
C MET A 2 14.86 21.65 -31.91
N GLY A 3 15.02 22.47 -30.87
CA GLY A 3 15.23 21.98 -29.50
C GLY A 3 13.94 21.41 -28.92
N ILE A 4 14.01 20.19 -28.38
CA ILE A 4 12.96 19.65 -27.52
C ILE A 4 13.26 20.11 -26.10
N THR A 5 12.39 20.95 -25.52
CA THR A 5 12.45 21.28 -24.09
C THR A 5 11.46 20.39 -23.35
N ALA A 6 11.98 19.40 -22.62
CA ALA A 6 11.17 18.55 -21.75
C ALA A 6 11.08 19.19 -20.36
N TYR A 7 9.87 19.60 -19.95
CA TYR A 7 9.61 20.02 -18.57
C TYR A 7 9.04 18.83 -17.78
N ASN A 8 9.60 18.55 -16.61
CA ASN A 8 9.03 17.57 -15.69
C ASN A 8 7.78 18.18 -15.04
N LYS A 9 6.61 17.91 -15.61
CA LYS A 9 5.33 18.40 -15.10
C LYS A 9 4.78 17.44 -14.07
N ILE A 10 4.85 17.83 -12.80
CA ILE A 10 4.32 17.07 -11.68
C ILE A 10 2.83 17.41 -11.52
N TYR A 11 1.97 16.39 -11.58
CA TYR A 11 0.54 16.51 -11.27
C TYR A 11 0.33 16.16 -9.79
N CYS A 12 0.05 17.15 -8.94
CA CYS A 12 0.01 16.93 -7.48
C CYS A 12 -1.30 16.35 -6.94
N TRP A 13 -2.35 16.20 -7.76
CA TRP A 13 -3.70 15.81 -7.31
C TRP A 13 -4.37 14.91 -8.36
N ILE A 14 -3.71 13.81 -8.74
CA ILE A 14 -4.33 12.84 -9.66
C ILE A 14 -5.38 12.02 -8.91
N GLY A 15 -6.62 12.03 -9.39
CA GLY A 15 -7.68 11.22 -8.80
C GLY A 15 -7.37 9.72 -8.96
N LYS A 16 -7.81 8.91 -8.00
CA LYS A 16 -7.74 7.45 -8.11
C LYS A 16 -8.50 6.99 -9.35
N GLY A 17 -7.92 6.04 -10.09
CA GLY A 17 -8.52 5.47 -11.29
C GLY A 17 -7.72 5.77 -12.56
N ALA A 18 -8.39 5.58 -13.70
CA ALA A 18 -7.80 5.79 -15.02
C ALA A 18 -7.78 7.29 -15.35
N ASN A 19 -6.60 7.77 -15.74
CA ASN A 19 -6.37 9.15 -16.15
C ASN A 19 -5.69 9.15 -17.52
N THR A 20 -6.02 10.15 -18.35
CA THR A 20 -5.43 10.30 -19.68
C THR A 20 -4.59 11.58 -19.71
N LEU A 21 -3.30 11.43 -20.02
CA LEU A 21 -2.38 12.55 -20.24
C LEU A 21 -2.25 12.79 -21.74
N TYR A 22 -2.43 14.04 -22.15
CA TYR A 22 -2.27 14.48 -23.55
C TYR A 22 -0.94 15.23 -23.70
N VAL A 23 -0.09 14.78 -24.62
CA VAL A 23 1.21 15.40 -24.92
C VAL A 23 1.16 15.99 -26.31
N ARG A 24 1.52 17.27 -26.47
CA ARG A 24 1.56 17.96 -27.77
C ARG A 24 2.83 18.78 -27.92
N GLY A 25 3.48 18.64 -29.08
CA GLY A 25 4.58 19.51 -29.48
C GLY A 25 4.05 20.87 -29.94
N THR A 26 4.76 21.94 -29.60
CA THR A 26 4.53 23.28 -30.13
C THR A 26 5.81 23.75 -30.79
N ASP A 27 5.75 24.22 -32.04
CA ASP A 27 6.92 24.76 -32.74
C ASP A 27 7.23 26.21 -32.31
N LEU A 28 8.31 26.79 -32.86
CA LEU A 28 8.72 28.16 -32.54
C LEU A 28 7.72 29.23 -33.02
N ALA A 29 6.89 28.91 -34.01
CA ALA A 29 5.84 29.78 -34.52
C ALA A 29 4.52 29.62 -33.73
N GLY A 30 4.47 28.70 -32.76
CA GLY A 30 3.30 28.43 -31.94
C GLY A 30 2.33 27.40 -32.52
N ASN A 31 2.65 26.75 -33.64
CA ASN A 31 1.82 25.69 -34.21
C ASN A 31 1.87 24.46 -33.32
N LYS A 32 0.71 23.86 -33.04
CA LYS A 32 0.58 22.67 -32.21
C LYS A 32 0.34 21.46 -33.10
N GLY A 33 1.16 20.43 -32.93
CA GLY A 33 0.95 19.14 -33.59
C GLY A 33 -0.18 18.33 -32.94
N THR A 34 -0.52 17.21 -33.58
CA THR A 34 -1.44 16.21 -33.03
C THR A 34 -0.99 15.75 -31.65
N ALA A 35 -1.94 15.59 -30.73
CA ALA A 35 -1.65 15.14 -29.38
C ALA A 35 -1.48 13.62 -29.34
N ASP A 36 -0.45 13.16 -28.62
CA ASP A 36 -0.28 11.76 -28.23
C ASP A 36 -0.88 11.53 -26.84
N MET A 37 -1.31 10.30 -26.56
CA MET A 37 -2.06 9.95 -25.35
C MET A 37 -1.35 8.89 -24.51
N ILE A 38 -1.23 9.16 -23.21
CA ILE A 38 -0.70 8.21 -22.22
C ILE A 38 -1.79 7.93 -21.19
N THR A 39 -2.18 6.66 -21.04
CA THR A 39 -3.12 6.25 -20.00
C THR A 39 -2.36 5.86 -18.73
N VAL A 40 -2.71 6.49 -17.61
CA VAL A 40 -2.10 6.26 -16.30
C VAL A 40 -3.19 5.85 -15.30
N THR A 41 -3.01 4.70 -14.67
CA THR A 41 -3.93 4.22 -13.62
C THR A 41 -3.31 4.45 -12.25
N TYR A 42 -3.87 5.38 -11.47
CA TYR A 42 -3.45 5.60 -10.09
C TYR A 42 -4.24 4.69 -9.14
N GLN A 43 -3.52 3.86 -8.39
CA GLN A 43 -4.08 2.99 -7.36
C GLN A 43 -3.54 3.36 -6.00
N GLU A 44 -4.44 3.77 -5.10
CA GLU A 44 -4.11 3.96 -3.69
C GLU A 44 -3.99 2.58 -3.01
N LYS A 45 -2.80 2.25 -2.52
CA LYS A 45 -2.61 1.11 -1.61
C LYS A 45 -3.04 1.53 -0.21
N LYS A 46 -4.20 1.06 0.24
CA LYS A 46 -4.49 1.05 1.67
C LYS A 46 -3.54 0.07 2.33
N ALA A 47 -2.85 0.50 3.38
CA ALA A 47 -2.16 -0.43 4.26
C ALA A 47 -3.22 -1.32 4.90
N GLU A 48 -3.25 -2.60 4.49
CA GLU A 48 -4.03 -3.61 5.18
C GLU A 48 -3.38 -3.87 6.54
N GLY A 49 -3.78 -3.07 7.54
CA GLY A 49 -3.53 -3.42 8.92
C GLY A 49 -4.31 -4.67 9.22
N LYS A 50 -3.67 -5.85 9.14
CA LYS A 50 -4.24 -7.06 9.75
C LYS A 50 -4.47 -6.72 11.23
N PRO A 51 -5.68 -6.92 11.79
CA PRO A 51 -5.87 -6.77 13.24
C PRO A 51 -4.81 -7.65 13.91
N GLY A 52 -3.97 -7.00 14.72
CA GLY A 52 -2.66 -7.52 15.09
C GLY A 52 -2.73 -8.81 15.89
N ILE A 53 -2.61 -9.95 15.22
CA ILE A 53 -2.07 -11.17 15.83
C ILE A 53 -0.56 -10.99 15.77
N ILE A 54 0.05 -10.44 16.81
CA ILE A 54 1.51 -10.43 16.93
C ILE A 54 1.92 -11.89 17.17
N PRO A 55 2.59 -12.55 16.20
CA PRO A 55 3.01 -13.93 16.36
C PRO A 55 4.00 -13.99 17.54
N GLY A 56 3.56 -14.56 18.65
CA GLY A 56 4.36 -14.63 19.88
C GLY A 56 3.57 -14.33 21.15
N PHE A 57 2.77 -13.26 21.20
CA PHE A 57 2.03 -12.95 22.44
C PHE A 57 0.87 -13.91 22.68
N GLU A 58 0.15 -14.30 21.62
CA GLU A 58 -0.96 -15.25 21.72
C GLU A 58 -0.48 -16.66 22.13
N THR A 59 0.64 -17.11 21.56
CA THR A 59 1.25 -18.40 21.93
C THR A 59 1.80 -18.39 23.35
N ILE A 60 2.40 -17.28 23.81
CA ILE A 60 2.84 -17.11 25.20
C ILE A 60 1.64 -17.18 26.16
N ILE A 61 0.55 -16.46 25.86
CA ILE A 61 -0.67 -16.46 26.70
C ILE A 61 -1.31 -17.86 26.74
N LEU A 62 -1.41 -18.56 25.61
CA LEU A 62 -1.98 -19.91 25.55
C LEU A 62 -1.13 -20.94 26.31
N ILE A 63 0.19 -20.91 26.16
CA ILE A 63 1.10 -21.82 26.88
C ILE A 63 1.05 -21.56 28.38
N ALA A 64 1.00 -20.28 28.81
CA ALA A 64 0.87 -19.92 30.22
C ALA A 64 -0.44 -20.44 30.82
N MET A 65 -1.58 -20.24 30.15
CA MET A 65 -2.89 -20.71 30.61
C MET A 65 -2.95 -22.25 30.71
N LEU A 66 -2.48 -22.96 29.68
CA LEU A 66 -2.43 -24.43 29.70
C LEU A 66 -1.48 -24.97 30.78
N GLY A 67 -0.34 -24.32 30.98
CA GLY A 67 0.61 -24.66 32.05
C GLY A 67 0.01 -24.49 33.44
N VAL A 68 -0.67 -23.37 33.71
CA VAL A 68 -1.37 -23.13 34.98
C VAL A 68 -2.49 -24.14 35.18
N CYS A 69 -3.33 -24.41 34.17
CA CYS A 69 -4.37 -25.44 34.24
C CYS A 69 -3.78 -26.82 34.59
N ALA A 70 -2.67 -27.22 33.95
CA ALA A 70 -2.01 -28.49 34.25
C ALA A 70 -1.48 -28.56 35.68
N ILE A 71 -0.88 -27.48 36.20
CA ILE A 71 -0.38 -27.39 37.57
C ILE A 71 -1.54 -27.51 38.57
N LEU A 72 -2.62 -26.75 38.36
CA LEU A 72 -3.81 -26.77 39.22
C LEU A 72 -4.47 -28.16 39.23
N LEU A 73 -4.56 -28.82 38.08
CA LEU A 73 -5.11 -30.17 37.98
C LEU A 73 -4.21 -31.21 38.67
N ARG A 74 -2.88 -31.07 38.61
CA ARG A 74 -1.94 -31.93 39.35
C ARG A 74 -2.06 -31.75 40.86
N LYS A 75 -2.12 -30.49 41.34
CA LYS A 75 -2.31 -30.19 42.77
C LYS A 75 -3.65 -30.72 43.29
N ARG A 76 -4.72 -30.59 42.51
CA ARG A 76 -6.05 -31.14 42.86
C ARG A 76 -6.03 -32.67 43.00
N LYS A 77 -5.23 -33.38 42.19
CA LYS A 77 -5.09 -34.84 42.28
C LYS A 77 -4.25 -35.29 43.48
N ALA A 78 -3.28 -34.50 43.92
CA ALA A 78 -2.43 -34.79 45.08
C ALA A 78 -3.12 -34.51 46.44
N LEU A 79 -4.26 -33.83 46.43
CA LEU A 79 -5.07 -33.49 47.61
C LEU A 79 -6.26 -34.46 47.83
N LYS A 80 -6.36 -35.51 47.02
CA LYS A 80 -7.33 -36.61 47.17
C LYS A 80 -6.58 -37.88 47.52
#